data_AF-A0A3M0XX90-F1
#
_entry.id   AF-A0A3M0XX90-F1
#
_cell.length_a   1.000
_cell.length_b   1.000
_cell.length_c   1.000
_cell.angle_alpha   90.00
_cell.angle_beta   90.00
_cell.angle_gamma   90.00
#
_symmetry.space_group_name_H-M   'P 1'
#
loop_
_entity.id
_entity.type
_entity.pdbx_description
1 polymer ?
#
loop_
_entity_poly.entity_id
_entity_poly.type
_entity_poly.pdbx_seq_one_letter_code
_entity_poly.pdbx_strand_id
1 'polypeptide(L)' 'GTGLGLAISRQIVEYLGGRIWVEDAPGGRGAAFCLTLPVRPVATPVDASARATA' A
#
# COMPACT_ATOMS: atom_id res chain seq x y z
N GLY A 1 -3.88 -18.23 11.70
CA GLY A 1 -4.53 -16.93 11.96
C GLY A 1 -5.93 -16.93 11.38
N THR A 2 -6.86 -16.17 11.94
CA THR A 2 -8.30 -16.19 11.60
C THR A 2 -8.66 -15.53 10.26
N GLY A 3 -7.68 -15.05 9.48
CA GLY A 3 -7.92 -14.41 8.19
C GLY A 3 -8.48 -12.98 8.26
N LEU A 4 -8.56 -12.39 9.46
CA LEU A 4 -9.18 -11.07 9.66
C LEU A 4 -8.35 -9.88 9.18
N GLY A 5 -7.02 -10.03 9.03
CA GLY A 5 -6.12 -8.92 8.72
C GLY A 5 -6.52 -8.16 7.46
N LEU A 6 -6.78 -8.87 6.35
CA LEU A 6 -7.12 -8.24 5.09
C LEU A 6 -8.52 -7.60 5.10
N ALA A 7 -9.46 -8.17 5.85
CA ALA A 7 -10.79 -7.59 6.04
C ALA A 7 -10.71 -6.24 6.78
N ILE A 8 -9.92 -6.18 7.85
CA ILE A 8 -9.67 -4.95 8.60
C ILE A 8 -8.95 -3.92 7.71
N SER A 9 -7.90 -4.32 6.98
CA SER A 9 -7.21 -3.44 6.04
C SER A 9 -8.15 -2.86 4.99
N ARG A 10 -9.06 -3.67 4.44
CA ARG A 10 -10.06 -3.21 3.48
C ARG A 10 -11.00 -2.17 4.08
N GLN A 11 -11.52 -2.41 5.29
CA GLN A 11 -12.38 -1.44 5.98
C GLN A 11 -11.67 -0.10 6.23
N ILE A 12 -10.40 -0.13 6.63
CA ILE A 12 -9.61 1.10 6.85
C ILE A 12 -9.40 1.86 5.54
N VAL A 13 -9.02 1.17 4.47
CA VAL A 13 -8.76 1.80 3.17
C VAL A 13 -10.05 2.40 2.59
N GLU A 14 -11.17 1.69 2.67
CA GLU A 14 -12.49 2.19 2.26
C GLU A 14 -12.91 3.41 3.09
N TYR A 15 -12.71 3.37 4.42
CA TYR A 15 -12.99 4.49 5.32
C TYR A 15 -12.17 5.75 4.98
N LEU A 16 -10.92 5.57 4.55
CA LEU A 16 -10.05 6.66 4.09
C LEU A 16 -10.38 7.16 2.67
N GLY A 17 -11.45 6.64 2.03
CA GLY A 17 -11.84 7.01 0.67
C GLY A 17 -10.95 6.41 -0.41
N GLY A 18 -10.23 5.34 -0.08
CA GLY A 18 -9.35 4.61 -0.97
C GLY A 18 -9.94 3.32 -1.52
N ARG A 19 -9.07 2.52 -2.14
CA ARG A 19 -9.39 1.19 -2.66
C ARG A 19 -8.22 0.23 -2.43
N ILE A 20 -8.50 -1.03 -2.12
CA ILE A 20 -7.53 -2.13 -2.03
C ILE A 20 -7.94 -3.29 -2.96
N TRP A 21 -6.97 -3.96 -3.59
CA TRP A 21 -7.19 -5.11 -4.46
C TRP A 21 -5.94 -6.00 -4.51
N VAL A 22 -6.04 -7.13 -5.21
CA VAL A 22 -4.94 -8.09 -5.38
C VAL A 22 -4.67 -8.28 -6.86
N GLU A 23 -3.41 -8.25 -7.22
CA GLU A 23 -2.90 -8.57 -8.56
C GLU A 23 -1.85 -9.68 -8.44
N ASP A 24 -1.50 -10.29 -9.57
CA ASP A 24 -0.35 -11.18 -9.61
C ASP A 24 0.93 -10.40 -9.32
N ALA A 25 1.80 -10.97 -8.49
CA ALA A 25 3.09 -10.33 -8.21
C ALA A 25 3.93 -10.23 -9.50
N PRO A 26 4.77 -9.18 -9.64
CA PRO A 26 5.72 -9.09 -10.74
C PRO A 26 6.57 -10.37 -10.84
N GLY A 27 6.57 -11.01 -12.02
CA GLY A 27 7.26 -12.30 -12.23
C GLY A 27 6.40 -13.54 -11.97
N GLY A 28 5.10 -13.39 -11.72
CA GLY A 28 4.11 -14.48 -11.74
C GLY A 28 4.18 -15.45 -10.56
N ARG A 29 4.91 -15.10 -9.49
CA ARG A 29 4.98 -15.91 -8.26
C ARG A 29 4.56 -15.08 -7.05
N GLY A 30 3.39 -15.41 -6.52
CA GLY A 30 2.81 -14.75 -5.35
C GLY A 30 1.78 -13.69 -5.73
N ALA A 31 1.38 -12.89 -4.74
CA ALA A 31 0.34 -11.88 -4.88
C ALA A 31 0.89 -10.50 -4.52
N ALA A 32 0.53 -9.50 -5.31
CA ALA A 32 0.72 -8.09 -4.99
C ALA A 32 -0.57 -7.53 -4.40
N PHE A 33 -0.50 -7.04 -3.15
CA PHE A 33 -1.61 -6.34 -2.51
C PHE A 33 -1.48 -4.85 -2.80
N CYS A 34 -2.36 -4.33 -3.63
CA CYS A 34 -2.29 -2.97 -4.14
C CYS A 34 -3.36 -2.11 -3.45
N LEU A 35 -3.03 -0.88 -3.09
CA LEU A 35 -3.99 0.08 -2.54
C LEU A 35 -3.76 1.49 -3.04
N THR A 36 -4.82 2.27 -3.06
CA THR A 36 -4.81 3.71 -3.37
C THR A 36 -5.50 4.46 -2.25
N LEU A 37 -4.96 5.64 -1.92
CA LEU A 37 -5.52 6.53 -0.92
C LEU A 37 -5.47 7.97 -1.44
N PRO A 38 -6.50 8.79 -1.18
CA PRO A 38 -6.43 10.21 -1.42
C PRO A 38 -5.40 10.83 -0.48
N VAL A 39 -4.34 11.43 -1.05
CA VAL A 39 -3.29 12.10 -0.28
C VAL A 39 -3.37 13.61 -0.49
N ARG A 40 -3.23 14.37 0.60
CA ARG A 40 -2.99 15.82 0.49
C ARG A 40 -1.48 16.01 0.33
N PRO A 41 -1.00 16.59 -0.78
CA PRO A 41 0.42 16.86 -0.95
C PRO A 41 0.89 17.79 0.17
N VAL A 42 1.92 17.36 0.91
CA VAL A 42 2.67 18.23 1.81
C VAL A 42 3.89 18.73 1.06
N ALA A 43 4.05 20.05 0.98
CA ALA A 43 5.14 20.69 0.27
C ALA A 43 6.43 20.63 1.10
N THR A 44 7.03 19.45 1.19
CA THR A 44 8.44 19.29 1.57
C THR A 44 8.93 17.98 0.98
N PRO A 45 9.74 18.02 -0.09
CA PRO A 45 10.46 16.84 -0.54
C PRO A 45 11.47 16.48 0.56
N VAL A 46 11.23 15.38 1.27
CA VAL A 46 12.30 14.70 1.99
C VAL A 46 13.17 14.07 0.92
N ASP A 47 14.43 14.52 0.85
CA ASP A 47 15.41 13.95 -0.05
C ASP A 47 15.52 12.43 0.18
N ALA A 48 15.08 11.66 -0.81
CA ALA A 48 15.10 10.20 -0.77
C ALA A 48 16.50 9.61 -1.04
N SER A 49 17.53 10.44 -1.25
CA SER A 49 18.90 10.02 -1.59
C SER A 49 19.70 9.42 -0.41
N ALA A 50 19.18 9.42 0.82
CA ALA A 50 19.94 8.97 1.99
C ALA A 50 20.04 7.43 2.19
N ARG A 51 19.63 6.60 1.24
CA ARG A 51 19.80 5.13 1.34
C ARG A 51 20.39 4.50 0.07
N ALA A 52 21.68 4.76 -0.14
CA ALA A 52 22.56 3.90 -0.92
C ALA A 52 23.94 3.80 -0.22
N THR A 53 24.02 2.99 0.83
CA THR A 53 25.29 2.50 1.39
C THR A 53 25.08 1.10 1.97
N ALA A 54 25.38 0.08 1.16
CA ALA A 54 26.12 -1.15 1.50
C ALA A 54 25.90 -2.19 0.39
#